data_AF-A0AAD8FC25-F1
#
_entry.id   AF-A0AAD8FC25-F1
#
_cell.length_a   1.000
_cell.length_b   1.000
_cell.length_c   1.000
_cell.angle_alpha   90.00
_cell.angle_beta   90.00
_cell.angle_gamma   90.00
#
_symmetry.space_group_name_H-M   'P 1'
#
loop_
_entity.id
_entity.type
_entity.pdbx_description
1 polymer ?
#
loop_
_entity_poly.entity_id
_entity_poly.type
_entity_poly.pdbx_seq_one_letter_code
_entity_poly.pdbx_strand_id
1 'polypeptide(L)'
;MTSLKLSLFLIVSCSYTTYAREVFSENLYSFITMASASYTNKVQRIVDQLDVDVNDKHDVITAIWRPVEIAAFPDNWTYYIEESVNGTVHRMTILILSEDDYGIIHGQQYDVKRPIDYKPKQYEHADLSNIALESSSPKSGCEVLFTRIEKDVFIGTYLDCESKTHLNAPPPYSFTLTCNTMDAFVCSRSSFELYSRLSYIFFKKERYALPAQWIEGVNYTDPCSLN
;
A
#
# COMPACT_ATOMS: atom_id res chain seq x y z
N MET A 1 34.96 -66.85 7.61
CA MET A 1 35.38 -65.48 7.97
C MET A 1 35.24 -64.62 6.71
N THR A 2 34.47 -63.56 6.57
CA THR A 2 33.42 -62.90 7.36
C THR A 2 32.74 -61.98 6.34
N SER A 3 31.43 -62.10 6.15
CA SER A 3 30.63 -61.26 5.25
C SER A 3 30.46 -59.87 5.89
N LEU A 4 30.95 -58.83 5.22
CA LEU A 4 30.75 -57.44 5.63
C LEU A 4 29.48 -56.92 4.96
N LYS A 5 28.36 -56.92 5.69
CA LYS A 5 27.12 -56.25 5.27
C LYS A 5 27.25 -54.77 5.55
N LEU A 6 27.36 -53.96 4.49
CA LEU A 6 27.33 -52.51 4.56
C LEU A 6 25.87 -52.05 4.66
N SER A 7 25.40 -51.79 5.88
CA SER A 7 24.08 -51.22 6.13
C SER A 7 24.14 -49.71 5.88
N LEU A 8 23.62 -49.28 4.73
CA LEU A 8 23.46 -47.87 4.36
C LEU A 8 22.25 -47.30 5.12
N PHE A 9 22.49 -46.59 6.24
CA PHE A 9 21.48 -45.78 6.91
C PHE A 9 21.30 -44.47 6.13
N LEU A 10 20.28 -44.42 5.28
CA LEU A 10 19.81 -43.17 4.68
C LEU A 10 18.96 -42.43 5.73
N ILE A 11 19.57 -41.48 6.44
CA ILE A 11 18.83 -40.51 7.24
C ILE A 11 18.22 -39.52 6.27
N VAL A 12 16.96 -39.73 5.91
CA VAL A 12 16.13 -38.73 5.24
C VAL A 12 15.84 -37.65 6.28
N SER A 13 16.71 -36.66 6.36
CA SER A 13 16.41 -35.40 7.05
C SER A 13 15.36 -34.67 6.21
N CYS A 14 14.09 -34.96 6.50
CA CYS A 14 12.94 -34.20 6.05
C CYS A 14 13.09 -32.80 6.66
N SER A 15 13.79 -31.93 5.92
CA SER A 15 13.93 -30.52 6.25
C SER A 15 12.61 -29.90 5.84
N TYR A 16 11.60 -30.02 6.70
CA TYR A 16 10.47 -29.09 6.66
C TYR A 16 11.05 -27.74 7.03
N THR A 17 11.51 -26.98 6.03
CA THR A 17 11.60 -25.54 6.15
C THR A 17 10.17 -25.06 6.28
N THR A 18 9.64 -25.08 7.50
CA THR A 18 8.53 -24.20 7.86
C THR A 18 9.10 -22.79 7.71
N TYR A 19 8.89 -22.19 6.54
CA TYR A 19 9.00 -20.74 6.40
C TYR A 19 7.92 -20.19 7.34
N ALA A 20 8.32 -19.91 8.57
CA ALA A 20 7.48 -19.22 9.51
C ALA A 20 7.32 -17.81 8.93
N ARG A 21 6.14 -17.54 8.39
CA ARG A 21 5.75 -16.18 8.02
C ARG A 21 6.02 -15.29 9.22
N GLU A 22 6.69 -14.17 8.99
CA GLU A 22 6.94 -13.20 10.06
C GLU A 22 5.59 -12.83 10.69
N VAL A 23 5.48 -12.86 12.01
CA VAL A 23 4.23 -12.46 12.67
C VAL A 23 4.12 -10.95 12.56
N PHE A 24 2.93 -10.43 12.26
CA PHE A 24 2.67 -9.00 12.30
C PHE A 24 3.22 -8.38 13.58
N SER A 25 4.01 -7.31 13.46
CA SER A 25 4.16 -6.41 14.60
C SER A 25 2.82 -5.68 14.85
N GLU A 26 2.60 -5.20 16.07
CA GLU A 26 1.43 -4.37 16.38
C GLU A 26 1.43 -3.07 15.56
N ASN A 27 2.61 -2.52 15.27
CA ASN A 27 2.76 -1.27 14.51
C ASN A 27 2.34 -1.44 13.06
N LEU A 28 2.88 -2.46 12.39
CA LEU A 28 2.52 -2.80 11.02
C LEU A 28 1.05 -3.24 10.91
N TYR A 29 0.56 -4.04 11.87
CA TYR A 29 -0.87 -4.42 11.93
C TYR A 29 -1.77 -3.18 12.00
N SER A 30 -1.41 -2.23 12.86
CA SER A 30 -2.18 -1.01 13.03
C SER A 30 -2.16 -0.15 11.77
N PHE A 31 -0.98 0.03 11.17
CA PHE A 31 -0.84 0.75 9.91
C PHE A 31 -1.72 0.14 8.82
N ILE A 32 -1.61 -1.18 8.60
CA ILE A 32 -2.37 -1.88 7.56
C ILE A 32 -3.87 -1.80 7.87
N THR A 33 -4.29 -2.02 9.11
CA THR A 33 -5.71 -1.93 9.49
C THR A 33 -6.28 -0.53 9.27
N MET A 34 -5.48 0.51 9.54
CA MET A 34 -5.86 1.90 9.30
C MET A 34 -5.87 2.22 7.80
N ALA A 35 -4.84 1.85 7.04
CA ALA A 35 -4.73 2.21 5.64
C ALA A 35 -5.77 1.51 4.75
N SER A 36 -6.27 0.34 5.16
CA SER A 36 -7.18 -0.52 4.39
C SER A 36 -8.56 0.08 4.15
N ALA A 37 -8.70 0.90 3.11
CA ALA A 37 -9.98 1.50 2.74
C ALA A 37 -10.03 1.98 1.28
N SER A 38 -11.25 2.30 0.84
CA SER A 38 -11.46 3.23 -0.27
C SER A 38 -11.60 4.65 0.25
N TYR A 39 -11.09 5.60 -0.53
CA TYR A 39 -10.88 6.99 -0.16
C TYR A 39 -11.45 7.92 -1.22
N THR A 40 -11.95 9.09 -0.79
CA THR A 40 -12.34 10.17 -1.70
C THR A 40 -12.19 11.54 -1.04
N ASN A 41 -11.82 12.55 -1.82
CA ASN A 41 -11.80 13.94 -1.39
C ASN A 41 -13.12 14.68 -1.67
N LYS A 42 -14.21 13.96 -1.98
CA LYS A 42 -15.51 14.57 -2.32
C LYS A 42 -16.01 15.55 -1.25
N VAL A 43 -15.85 15.22 0.03
CA VAL A 43 -16.28 16.08 1.14
C VAL A 43 -15.46 17.36 1.17
N GLN A 44 -14.12 17.25 1.13
CA GLN A 44 -13.21 18.40 1.06
C GLN A 44 -13.63 19.39 -0.03
N ARG A 45 -13.88 18.89 -1.24
CA ARG A 45 -14.27 19.73 -2.39
C ARG A 45 -15.58 20.49 -2.23
N ILE A 46 -16.43 20.08 -1.30
CA ILE A 46 -17.71 20.76 -1.01
C ILE A 46 -17.51 21.82 0.08
N VAL A 47 -16.61 21.57 1.04
CA VAL A 47 -16.44 22.42 2.23
C VAL A 47 -15.34 23.46 2.07
N ASP A 48 -14.32 23.18 1.25
CA ASP A 48 -13.18 24.07 1.07
C ASP A 48 -13.59 25.33 0.31
N GLN A 49 -13.31 26.48 0.91
CA GLN A 49 -13.45 27.79 0.30
C GLN A 49 -12.11 28.17 -0.35
N LEU A 50 -11.77 27.49 -1.43
CA LEU A 50 -10.50 27.72 -2.14
C LEU A 50 -10.43 29.13 -2.72
N ASP A 51 -9.21 29.66 -2.76
CA ASP A 51 -8.90 30.99 -3.28
C ASP A 51 -9.02 31.01 -4.81
N VAL A 52 -10.09 31.64 -5.29
CA VAL A 52 -10.39 31.77 -6.72
C VAL A 52 -9.43 32.73 -7.44
N ASP A 53 -8.84 33.69 -6.72
CA ASP A 53 -7.98 34.72 -7.34
C ASP A 53 -6.66 34.13 -7.82
N VAL A 54 -6.24 33.00 -7.23
CA VAL A 54 -5.05 32.24 -7.66
C VAL A 54 -5.38 30.94 -8.38
N ASN A 55 -6.66 30.69 -8.70
CA ASN A 55 -7.16 29.47 -9.35
C ASN A 55 -6.86 28.17 -8.56
N ASP A 56 -6.91 28.20 -7.22
CA ASP A 56 -6.76 26.98 -6.43
C ASP A 56 -7.93 26.02 -6.71
N LYS A 57 -7.64 24.75 -7.00
CA LYS A 57 -8.66 23.71 -7.15
C LYS A 57 -8.16 22.36 -6.65
N HIS A 58 -9.08 21.59 -6.07
CA HIS A 58 -8.89 20.16 -5.80
C HIS A 58 -9.55 19.33 -6.90
N ASP A 59 -8.76 18.51 -7.60
CA ASP A 59 -9.27 17.50 -8.55
C ASP A 59 -10.18 16.48 -7.86
N VAL A 60 -11.04 15.82 -8.65
CA VAL A 60 -11.83 14.70 -8.12
C VAL A 60 -10.92 13.48 -8.02
N ILE A 61 -10.60 13.05 -6.81
CA ILE A 61 -9.70 11.92 -6.61
C ILE A 61 -10.40 10.84 -5.79
N THR A 62 -10.22 9.60 -6.23
CA THR A 62 -10.58 8.40 -5.48
C THR A 62 -9.38 7.48 -5.44
N ALA A 63 -9.13 6.89 -4.27
CA ALA A 63 -8.09 5.90 -4.10
C ALA A 63 -8.66 4.61 -3.46
N ILE A 64 -8.08 3.48 -3.81
CA ILE A 64 -8.32 2.18 -3.20
C ILE A 64 -6.99 1.74 -2.61
N TRP A 65 -6.96 1.43 -1.32
CA TRP A 65 -5.84 0.77 -0.66
C TRP A 65 -6.39 -0.52 -0.07
N ARG A 66 -6.38 -1.58 -0.87
CA ARG A 66 -6.96 -2.87 -0.50
C ARG A 66 -5.86 -3.87 -0.14
N PRO A 67 -5.87 -4.44 1.07
CA PRO A 67 -4.99 -5.54 1.40
C PRO A 67 -5.40 -6.76 0.58
N VAL A 68 -4.45 -7.39 -0.07
CA VAL A 68 -4.67 -8.51 -1.00
C VAL A 68 -3.60 -9.55 -0.82
N GLU A 69 -3.87 -10.77 -1.22
CA GLU A 69 -2.89 -11.84 -1.29
C GLU A 69 -2.46 -11.99 -2.74
N ILE A 70 -1.15 -12.07 -2.97
CA ILE A 70 -0.58 -12.22 -4.31
C ILE A 70 0.28 -13.48 -4.29
N ALA A 71 -0.01 -14.44 -5.18
CA ALA A 71 0.67 -15.73 -5.22
C ALA A 71 2.18 -15.60 -5.55
N ALA A 72 2.58 -14.54 -6.24
CA ALA A 72 3.98 -14.22 -6.49
C ALA A 72 4.73 -13.76 -5.23
N PHE A 73 4.01 -13.33 -4.18
CA PHE A 73 4.54 -12.81 -2.92
C PHE A 73 3.80 -13.42 -1.71
N PRO A 74 3.81 -14.75 -1.55
CA PRO A 74 2.91 -15.46 -0.63
C PRO A 74 3.14 -15.09 0.85
N ASP A 75 4.39 -14.76 1.19
CA ASP A 75 4.80 -14.45 2.56
C ASP A 75 4.78 -12.95 2.88
N ASN A 76 4.48 -12.11 1.89
CA ASN A 76 4.53 -10.67 2.03
C ASN A 76 3.17 -10.05 2.40
N TRP A 77 3.22 -8.82 2.90
CA TRP A 77 2.05 -7.99 3.15
C TRP A 77 1.85 -7.08 1.95
N THR A 78 0.79 -7.30 1.18
CA THR A 78 0.61 -6.64 -0.11
C THR A 78 -0.67 -5.83 -0.20
N TYR A 79 -0.55 -4.59 -0.69
CA TYR A 79 -1.68 -3.76 -1.06
C TYR A 79 -1.86 -3.71 -2.56
N TYR A 80 -3.10 -3.83 -3.02
CA TYR A 80 -3.51 -3.25 -4.29
C TYR A 80 -3.83 -1.78 -4.07
N ILE A 81 -3.10 -0.91 -4.76
CA ILE A 81 -3.34 0.52 -4.79
C ILE A 81 -3.84 0.91 -6.17
N GLU A 82 -4.97 1.59 -6.21
CA GLU A 82 -5.48 2.24 -7.41
C GLU A 82 -5.83 3.68 -7.08
N GLU A 83 -5.37 4.61 -7.91
CA GLU A 83 -5.76 6.01 -7.83
C GLU A 83 -6.37 6.46 -9.15
N SER A 84 -7.53 7.11 -9.07
CA SER A 84 -8.18 7.73 -10.21
C SER A 84 -8.32 9.22 -9.97
N VAL A 85 -7.89 10.01 -10.97
CA VAL A 85 -8.01 11.47 -10.99
C VAL A 85 -8.98 11.86 -12.10
N ASN A 86 -10.02 12.62 -11.75
CA ASN A 86 -11.09 13.05 -12.66
C ASN A 86 -11.69 11.90 -13.50
N GLY A 87 -11.86 10.72 -12.88
CA GLY A 87 -12.44 9.53 -13.52
C GLY A 87 -11.48 8.71 -14.39
N THR A 88 -10.19 9.09 -14.45
CA THR A 88 -9.16 8.35 -15.18
C THR A 88 -8.18 7.72 -14.21
N VAL A 89 -7.87 6.42 -14.38
CA VAL A 89 -6.88 5.71 -13.56
C VAL A 89 -5.49 6.26 -13.85
N HIS A 90 -4.88 6.83 -12.82
CA HIS A 90 -3.53 7.40 -12.87
C HIS A 90 -2.49 6.40 -12.38
N ARG A 91 -2.76 5.73 -11.24
CA ARG A 91 -1.85 4.77 -10.61
C ARG A 91 -2.55 3.44 -10.41
N MET A 92 -1.83 2.35 -10.68
CA MET A 92 -2.27 0.99 -10.36
C MET A 92 -1.05 0.14 -10.01
N THR A 93 -0.86 -0.15 -8.72
CA THR A 93 0.38 -0.77 -8.22
C THR A 93 0.08 -1.80 -7.15
N ILE A 94 0.96 -2.81 -7.04
CA ILE A 94 1.08 -3.60 -5.82
C ILE A 94 2.14 -2.95 -4.92
N LEU A 95 1.79 -2.65 -3.67
CA LEU A 95 2.73 -2.18 -2.66
C LEU A 95 3.04 -3.33 -1.71
N ILE A 96 4.30 -3.75 -1.66
CA ILE A 96 4.78 -4.74 -0.69
C ILE A 96 5.30 -4.00 0.53
N LEU A 97 4.80 -4.35 1.71
CA LEU A 97 5.18 -3.73 2.97
C LEU A 97 6.13 -4.62 3.78
N SER A 98 7.08 -3.97 4.42
CA SER A 98 7.94 -4.53 5.47
C SER A 98 8.15 -3.50 6.57
N GLU A 99 8.65 -3.92 7.73
CA GLU A 99 9.01 -3.03 8.83
C GLU A 99 10.46 -3.29 9.22
N ASP A 100 11.20 -2.22 9.52
CA ASP A 100 12.58 -2.33 9.98
C ASP A 100 12.68 -2.37 11.52
N ASP A 101 13.90 -2.55 12.03
CA ASP A 101 14.18 -2.61 13.48
C ASP A 101 13.85 -1.29 14.22
N TYR A 102 13.63 -0.19 13.50
CA TYR A 102 13.26 1.11 14.05
C TYR A 102 11.75 1.36 14.01
N GLY A 103 10.96 0.41 13.51
CA GLY A 103 9.52 0.53 13.34
C GLY A 103 9.10 1.41 12.16
N ILE A 104 10.02 1.67 11.23
CA ILE A 104 9.72 2.33 9.96
C ILE A 104 9.13 1.28 9.02
N ILE A 105 7.98 1.61 8.44
CA ILE A 105 7.30 0.76 7.47
C ILE A 105 7.76 1.17 6.08
N HIS A 106 8.35 0.23 5.36
CA HIS A 106 8.84 0.39 4.00
C HIS A 106 7.83 -0.18 3.02
N GLY A 107 7.66 0.48 1.88
CA GLY A 107 6.74 0.10 0.82
C GLY A 107 7.44 0.05 -0.53
N GLN A 108 7.53 -1.14 -1.12
CA GLN A 108 8.07 -1.34 -2.47
C GLN A 108 6.96 -1.42 -3.49
N GLN A 109 7.00 -0.53 -4.50
CA GLN A 109 5.97 -0.43 -5.53
C GLN A 109 6.28 -1.33 -6.73
N TYR A 110 5.30 -2.11 -7.18
CA TYR A 110 5.34 -2.93 -8.39
C TYR A 110 4.22 -2.50 -9.34
N ASP A 111 4.56 -2.30 -10.61
CA ASP A 111 3.57 -1.98 -11.64
C ASP A 111 2.67 -3.18 -11.94
N VAL A 112 1.36 -2.92 -11.93
CA VAL A 112 0.37 -3.89 -12.37
C VAL A 112 0.15 -3.75 -13.88
N LYS A 113 0.16 -4.88 -14.57
CA LYS A 113 -0.14 -4.92 -16.00
C LYS A 113 -1.59 -4.58 -16.27
N ARG A 114 -1.83 -3.42 -16.88
CA ARG A 114 -3.19 -2.90 -17.10
C ARG A 114 -3.81 -3.44 -18.40
N PRO A 115 -5.01 -4.05 -18.34
CA PRO A 115 -5.78 -4.35 -19.54
C PRO A 115 -6.10 -3.09 -20.36
N ILE A 116 -6.19 -3.22 -21.68
CA ILE A 116 -6.45 -2.08 -22.60
C ILE A 116 -7.80 -1.43 -22.31
N ASP A 117 -8.80 -2.23 -21.93
CA ASP A 117 -10.19 -1.85 -21.67
C ASP A 117 -10.49 -1.68 -20.17
N TYR A 118 -9.44 -1.53 -19.36
CA TYR A 118 -9.57 -1.39 -17.92
C TYR A 118 -10.44 -0.19 -17.53
N LYS A 119 -11.39 -0.41 -16.63
CA LYS A 119 -12.25 0.64 -16.06
C LYS A 119 -11.86 0.94 -14.61
N PRO A 120 -11.96 2.20 -14.15
CA PRO A 120 -11.75 2.53 -12.75
C PRO A 120 -12.55 1.60 -11.83
N LYS A 121 -11.91 1.15 -10.74
CA LYS A 121 -12.47 0.27 -9.71
C LYS A 121 -12.82 -1.14 -10.18
N GLN A 122 -12.41 -1.55 -11.38
CA GLN A 122 -12.69 -2.89 -11.90
C GLN A 122 -12.11 -4.00 -10.99
N TYR A 123 -11.03 -3.71 -10.27
CA TYR A 123 -10.41 -4.64 -9.33
C TYR A 123 -10.76 -4.42 -7.86
N GLU A 124 -11.67 -3.50 -7.53
CA GLU A 124 -12.00 -3.13 -6.15
C GLU A 124 -12.37 -4.35 -5.28
N HIS A 125 -13.12 -5.31 -5.83
CA HIS A 125 -13.51 -6.55 -5.15
C HIS A 125 -13.13 -7.82 -5.92
N ALA A 126 -12.26 -7.72 -6.93
CA ALA A 126 -11.81 -8.87 -7.71
C ALA A 126 -10.88 -9.78 -6.89
N ASP A 127 -10.75 -11.04 -7.31
CA ASP A 127 -9.64 -11.90 -6.88
C ASP A 127 -8.35 -11.45 -7.60
N LEU A 128 -7.35 -11.07 -6.82
CA LEU A 128 -6.07 -10.56 -7.30
C LEU A 128 -4.91 -11.54 -7.04
N SER A 129 -5.20 -12.77 -6.61
CA SER A 129 -4.18 -13.80 -6.30
C SER A 129 -3.17 -14.00 -7.42
N ASN A 130 -3.61 -13.90 -8.68
CA ASN A 130 -2.78 -14.08 -9.88
C ASN A 130 -2.67 -12.80 -10.72
N ILE A 131 -2.67 -11.62 -10.08
CA ILE A 131 -2.52 -10.35 -10.79
C ILE A 131 -1.21 -10.33 -11.60
N ALA A 132 -1.28 -9.87 -12.84
CA ALA A 132 -0.10 -9.75 -13.68
C ALA A 132 0.66 -8.47 -13.34
N LEU A 133 1.98 -8.58 -13.19
CA LEU A 133 2.89 -7.45 -12.99
C LEU A 133 3.61 -7.11 -14.30
N GLU A 134 3.98 -5.85 -14.50
CA GLU A 134 4.82 -5.44 -15.64
C GLU A 134 6.27 -5.92 -15.48
N SER A 135 6.73 -6.11 -14.24
CA SER A 135 8.09 -6.52 -13.89
C SER A 135 8.10 -7.38 -12.62
N SER A 136 9.12 -8.24 -12.49
CA SER A 136 9.41 -8.99 -11.26
C SER A 136 10.20 -8.20 -10.23
N SER A 137 10.60 -6.97 -10.55
CA SER A 137 11.37 -6.08 -9.68
C SER A 137 10.58 -4.82 -9.36
N PRO A 138 10.74 -4.26 -8.15
CA PRO A 138 10.06 -3.04 -7.77
C PRO A 138 10.56 -1.85 -8.59
N LYS A 139 9.76 -0.79 -8.64
CA LYS A 139 10.15 0.50 -9.21
C LYS A 139 11.39 1.02 -8.51
N SER A 140 12.46 1.24 -9.28
CA SER A 140 13.71 1.78 -8.75
C SER A 140 13.52 3.21 -8.25
N GLY A 141 14.01 3.49 -7.03
CA GLY A 141 13.93 4.84 -6.43
C GLY A 141 12.53 5.28 -6.01
N CYS A 142 11.60 4.34 -5.86
CA CYS A 142 10.18 4.58 -5.59
C CYS A 142 9.70 3.98 -4.27
N GLU A 143 10.63 3.87 -3.31
CA GLU A 143 10.29 3.41 -1.98
C GLU A 143 9.38 4.41 -1.28
N VAL A 144 8.37 3.87 -0.60
CA VAL A 144 7.43 4.61 0.24
C VAL A 144 7.80 4.32 1.68
N LEU A 145 7.76 5.33 2.55
CA LEU A 145 8.11 5.19 3.96
C LEU A 145 6.96 5.69 4.82
N PHE A 146 6.66 4.98 5.91
CA PHE A 146 5.73 5.42 6.93
C PHE A 146 6.33 5.25 8.32
N THR A 147 6.01 6.17 9.22
CA THR A 147 6.42 6.14 10.61
C THR A 147 5.24 6.49 11.49
N ARG A 148 5.03 5.71 12.55
CA ARG A 148 4.08 6.04 13.60
C ARG A 148 4.64 7.21 14.41
N ILE A 149 3.90 8.30 14.49
CA ILE A 149 4.30 9.47 15.30
C ILE A 149 3.51 9.56 16.61
N GLU A 150 2.27 9.09 16.59
CA GLU A 150 1.41 9.01 17.77
C GLU A 150 0.55 7.75 17.66
N LYS A 151 -0.18 7.42 18.73
CA LYS A 151 -1.16 6.35 18.68
C LYS A 151 -2.17 6.66 17.57
N ASP A 152 -2.39 5.71 16.68
CA ASP A 152 -3.33 5.80 15.56
C ASP A 152 -3.09 6.99 14.61
N VAL A 153 -1.82 7.44 14.52
CA VAL A 153 -1.37 8.45 13.54
C VAL A 153 -0.03 8.03 12.93
N PHE A 154 -0.04 7.89 11.60
CA PHE A 154 1.16 7.63 10.82
C PHE A 154 1.43 8.81 9.89
N ILE A 155 2.69 9.19 9.74
CA ILE A 155 3.12 10.06 8.64
C ILE A 155 3.93 9.24 7.66
N GLY A 156 3.95 9.65 6.40
CA GLY A 156 4.77 8.97 5.41
C GLY A 156 5.20 9.87 4.27
N THR A 157 6.14 9.34 3.49
CA THR A 157 6.54 9.91 2.22
C THR A 157 6.19 8.91 1.14
N TYR A 158 5.41 9.34 0.16
CA TYR A 158 5.07 8.55 -1.02
C TYR A 158 5.60 9.26 -2.25
N LEU A 159 6.30 8.53 -3.13
CA LEU A 159 6.93 9.11 -4.30
C LEU A 159 6.02 8.99 -5.52
N ASP A 160 5.79 10.10 -6.24
CA ASP A 160 5.02 10.13 -7.49
C ASP A 160 5.82 9.54 -8.66
N CYS A 161 5.91 8.23 -8.66
CA CYS A 161 6.65 7.48 -9.66
C CYS A 161 5.92 7.33 -10.99
N GLU A 162 4.76 7.99 -11.14
CA GLU A 162 4.03 8.10 -12.40
C GLU A 162 4.30 9.44 -13.11
N SER A 163 5.02 10.37 -12.46
CA SER A 163 5.30 11.69 -13.04
C SER A 163 6.06 11.55 -14.36
N LYS A 164 5.45 12.08 -15.43
CA LYS A 164 6.02 12.10 -16.79
C LYS A 164 7.12 13.13 -16.98
N THR A 165 7.44 13.91 -15.95
CA THR A 165 8.57 14.83 -16.01
C THR A 165 9.85 14.03 -15.81
N HIS A 166 10.78 14.11 -16.77
CA HIS A 166 12.10 13.46 -16.72
C HIS A 166 12.97 14.09 -15.62
N LEU A 167 12.56 13.91 -14.37
CA LEU A 167 13.31 14.33 -13.21
C LEU A 167 14.24 13.20 -12.77
N ASN A 168 15.38 13.58 -12.21
CA ASN A 168 16.33 12.62 -11.64
C ASN A 168 15.78 11.93 -10.38
N ALA A 169 14.70 12.47 -9.78
CA ALA A 169 14.01 11.88 -8.65
C ALA A 169 12.49 12.17 -8.75
N PRO A 170 11.62 11.18 -8.45
CA PRO A 170 10.18 11.40 -8.41
C PRO A 170 9.81 12.40 -7.31
N PRO A 171 8.82 13.29 -7.53
CA PRO A 171 8.41 14.24 -6.51
C PRO A 171 7.76 13.53 -5.32
N PRO A 172 8.09 13.92 -4.07
CA PRO A 172 7.46 13.35 -2.90
C PRO A 172 6.12 14.01 -2.59
N TYR A 173 5.20 13.19 -2.10
CA TYR A 173 4.06 13.60 -1.28
C TYR A 173 4.37 13.32 0.18
N SER A 174 3.94 14.20 1.07
CA SER A 174 3.82 13.88 2.49
C SER A 174 2.42 13.36 2.76
N PHE A 175 2.32 12.25 3.47
CA PHE A 175 1.07 11.62 3.86
C PHE A 175 0.87 11.72 5.39
N THR A 176 -0.36 11.96 5.82
CA THR A 176 -0.78 11.72 7.21
C THR A 176 -1.98 10.79 7.20
N LEU A 177 -1.88 9.65 7.87
CA LEU A 177 -2.91 8.63 7.94
C LEU A 177 -3.47 8.55 9.36
N THR A 178 -4.80 8.60 9.45
CA THR A 178 -5.55 8.40 10.69
C THR A 178 -6.62 7.31 10.49
N CYS A 179 -7.43 7.07 11.52
CA CYS A 179 -8.56 6.15 11.42
C CYS A 179 -9.67 6.60 10.46
N ASN A 180 -9.78 7.89 10.15
CA ASN A 180 -10.89 8.41 9.33
C ASN A 180 -10.43 9.03 8.02
N THR A 181 -9.19 9.51 7.97
CA THR A 181 -8.68 10.28 6.85
C THR A 181 -7.28 9.86 6.44
N MET A 182 -6.98 10.13 5.18
CA MET A 182 -5.65 10.21 4.65
C MET A 182 -5.48 11.63 4.11
N ASP A 183 -4.49 12.37 4.60
CA ASP A 183 -4.09 13.67 4.07
C ASP A 183 -2.87 13.48 3.18
N ALA A 184 -2.84 14.12 2.01
CA ALA A 184 -1.68 14.15 1.13
C ALA A 184 -1.31 15.60 0.78
N PHE A 185 -0.13 16.01 1.19
CA PHE A 185 0.46 17.29 0.80
C PHE A 185 1.45 17.07 -0.34
N VAL A 186 1.24 17.79 -1.45
CA VAL A 186 2.10 17.71 -2.63
C VAL A 186 3.31 18.63 -2.45
N CYS A 187 4.47 18.04 -2.14
CA CYS A 187 5.65 18.81 -1.73
C CYS A 187 6.39 19.46 -2.91
N SER A 188 6.12 19.04 -4.14
CA SER A 188 6.83 19.53 -5.34
C SER A 188 5.86 19.92 -6.44
N ARG A 189 6.18 21.04 -7.11
CA ARG A 189 5.48 21.55 -8.31
C ARG A 189 5.71 20.72 -9.58
N SER A 190 6.34 19.56 -9.48
CA SER A 190 6.56 18.65 -10.60
C SER A 190 5.72 17.37 -10.53
N SER A 191 4.89 17.23 -9.50
CA SER A 191 3.92 16.14 -9.40
C SER A 191 2.83 16.25 -10.46
N PHE A 192 2.02 15.20 -10.61
CA PHE A 192 0.85 15.26 -11.46
C PHE A 192 -0.28 16.14 -10.86
N GLU A 193 -0.48 16.12 -9.55
CA GLU A 193 -1.55 16.81 -8.82
C GLU A 193 -1.05 18.15 -8.25
N LEU A 194 -1.20 19.25 -9.01
CA LEU A 194 -0.53 20.52 -8.67
C LEU A 194 -1.45 21.72 -8.50
N TYR A 195 -2.75 21.49 -8.49
CA TYR A 195 -3.67 22.62 -8.63
C TYR A 195 -4.04 23.28 -7.30
N SER A 196 -3.73 22.67 -6.17
CA SER A 196 -3.99 23.24 -4.85
C SER A 196 -2.70 23.51 -4.10
N ARG A 197 -2.63 24.67 -3.44
CA ARG A 197 -1.60 24.99 -2.44
C ARG A 197 -1.83 24.27 -1.10
N LEU A 198 -3.05 23.78 -0.87
CA LEU A 198 -3.44 23.08 0.35
C LEU A 198 -3.35 21.56 0.15
N SER A 199 -3.26 20.82 1.25
CA SER A 199 -3.29 19.36 1.21
C SER A 199 -4.62 18.84 0.67
N TYR A 200 -4.56 17.68 0.03
CA TYR A 200 -5.74 16.90 -0.32
C TYR A 200 -6.15 16.05 0.89
N ILE A 201 -7.40 16.23 1.35
CA ILE A 201 -7.97 15.45 2.44
C ILE A 201 -8.90 14.39 1.87
N PHE A 202 -8.51 13.14 2.04
CA PHE A 202 -9.29 11.99 1.65
C PHE A 202 -10.01 11.38 2.84
N PHE A 203 -11.33 11.27 2.74
CA PHE A 203 -12.16 10.61 3.75
C PHE A 203 -12.35 9.15 3.38
N LYS A 204 -12.27 8.25 4.37
CA LYS A 204 -12.59 6.85 4.18
C LYS A 204 -14.06 6.69 3.86
N LYS A 205 -14.35 5.95 2.79
CA LYS A 205 -15.70 5.59 2.36
C LYS A 205 -16.08 4.20 2.84
N GLU A 206 -15.17 3.24 2.68
CA GLU A 206 -15.39 1.83 3.02
C GLU A 206 -14.06 1.23 3.50
N ARG A 207 -14.09 0.46 4.59
CA ARG A 207 -12.91 -0.26 5.09
C ARG A 207 -12.83 -1.64 4.44
N TYR A 208 -11.63 -2.09 4.12
CA TYR A 208 -11.39 -3.47 3.69
C TYR A 208 -10.93 -4.31 4.88
N ALA A 209 -11.48 -5.51 5.00
CA ALA A 209 -10.97 -6.50 5.96
C ALA A 209 -9.57 -6.96 5.53
N LEU A 210 -8.72 -7.25 6.52
CA LEU A 210 -7.44 -7.90 6.26
C LEU A 210 -7.67 -9.36 5.84
N PRO A 211 -6.84 -9.93 4.96
CA PRO A 211 -6.92 -11.35 4.62
C PRO A 211 -6.81 -12.23 5.86
N ALA A 212 -7.63 -13.28 5.96
CA ALA A 212 -7.78 -14.05 7.21
C ALA A 212 -6.45 -14.69 7.66
N GLN A 213 -5.64 -15.18 6.72
CA GLN A 213 -4.35 -15.79 7.02
C GLN A 213 -3.30 -14.79 7.53
N TRP A 214 -3.50 -13.48 7.33
CA TRP A 214 -2.62 -12.43 7.85
C TRP A 214 -2.82 -12.25 9.35
N ILE A 215 -4.05 -12.45 9.81
CA ILE A 215 -4.46 -12.17 11.19
C ILE A 215 -4.68 -13.45 12.01
N GLU A 216 -4.36 -14.61 11.45
CA GLU A 216 -4.44 -15.88 12.17
C GLU A 216 -3.43 -15.88 13.34
N GLY A 217 -3.94 -16.11 14.56
CA GLY A 217 -3.11 -16.08 15.78
C GLY A 217 -2.69 -14.68 16.25
N VAL A 218 -3.07 -13.62 15.53
CA VAL A 218 -2.84 -12.23 15.93
C VAL A 218 -3.92 -11.79 16.92
N ASN A 219 -3.52 -11.22 18.06
CA ASN A 219 -4.43 -10.78 19.12
C ASN A 219 -4.28 -9.27 19.42
N TYR A 220 -4.21 -8.47 18.36
CA TYR A 220 -4.19 -7.01 18.45
C TYR A 220 -5.59 -6.44 18.37
N THR A 221 -5.81 -5.30 19.03
CA THR A 221 -7.06 -4.55 18.94
C THR A 221 -7.09 -3.75 17.65
N ASP A 222 -8.26 -3.64 17.01
CA ASP A 222 -8.46 -2.74 15.87
C ASP A 222 -8.15 -1.30 16.32
N PRO A 223 -7.14 -0.62 15.75
CA PRO A 223 -6.80 0.76 16.12
C PRO A 223 -7.95 1.74 15.88
N CYS A 224 -8.92 1.38 15.04
CA CYS A 224 -10.06 2.21 14.67
C CYS A 224 -11.39 1.74 15.26
N SER A 225 -11.40 0.79 16.19
CA SER A 225 -12.61 0.50 16.96
C SER A 225 -12.93 1.70 17.86
N LEU A 226 -14.16 2.20 17.79
CA LEU A 226 -14.66 3.17 18.77
C LEU A 226 -14.70 2.48 20.14
N ASN A 227 -13.95 3.00 21.11
CA ASN A 227 -14.10 2.64 22.52
C ASN A 227 -15.45 3.14 23.06
#